data_AF-A0A3D1ACE7-F1
#
_entry.id   AF-A0A3D1ACE7-F1
#
_cell.length_a   1.000
_cell.length_b   1.000
_cell.length_c   1.000
_cell.angle_alpha   90.00
_cell.angle_beta   90.00
_cell.angle_gamma   90.00
#
_symmetry.space_group_name_H-M   'P 1'
#
loop_
_entity.id
_entity.type
_entity.pdbx_description
1 polymer ?
#
loop_
_entity_poly.entity_id
_entity_poly.type
_entity_poly.pdbx_seq_one_letter_code
_entity_poly.pdbx_strand_id
1 'polypeptide(L)' 'MTEWALNSRKYSDGVIIMLDQENVPMEKVIFQNATCVSFEINYTETGQRYVSTKLIIQAENLIVGDGISFSNEWIK' A
#
# COMPACT_ATOMS: atom_id res chain seq x y z
N MET A 1 0.21 10.45 1.22
CA MET A 1 -0.04 9.44 2.28
C MET A 1 -1.10 9.94 3.25
N THR A 2 -0.84 10.96 4.08
CA THR A 2 -1.83 11.48 5.05
C THR A 2 -3.13 11.96 4.40
N GLU A 3 -3.05 12.68 3.27
CA GLU A 3 -4.25 13.11 2.53
C GLU A 3 -5.08 11.93 1.99
N TRP A 4 -4.40 10.86 1.56
CA TRP A 4 -5.07 9.63 1.08
C TRP A 4 -5.75 8.90 2.24
N ALA A 5 -5.10 8.85 3.40
CA ALA A 5 -5.66 8.31 4.63
C ALA A 5 -6.83 9.12 5.20
N LEU A 6 -6.80 10.44 5.05
CA LEU A 6 -7.83 11.34 5.55
C LEU A 6 -9.06 11.41 4.62
N ASN A 7 -8.97 10.87 3.41
CA ASN A 7 -10.05 10.88 2.43
C ASN A 7 -10.42 9.45 2.02
N SER A 8 -11.37 8.86 2.74
CA SER A 8 -11.85 7.48 2.50
C SER A 8 -12.47 7.26 1.13
N ARG A 9 -12.84 8.33 0.40
CA ARG A 9 -13.38 8.28 -0.96
C ARG A 9 -12.31 8.51 -2.03
N LYS A 10 -11.07 8.75 -1.64
CA LYS A 10 -9.96 8.94 -2.57
C LYS A 10 -9.42 7.57 -2.95
N TYR A 11 -9.80 7.12 -4.13
CA TYR A 11 -9.22 5.93 -4.74
C TYR A 11 -7.94 6.30 -5.49
N SER A 12 -6.96 5.41 -5.47
CA SER A 12 -5.68 5.61 -6.14
C SER A 12 -5.14 4.29 -6.66
N ASP A 13 -4.50 4.37 -7.82
CA ASP A 13 -3.70 3.29 -8.37
C ASP A 13 -2.26 3.45 -7.90
N GLY A 14 -1.50 2.35 -7.86
CA GLY A 14 -0.10 2.42 -7.51
C GLY A 14 0.64 1.09 -7.62
N VAL A 15 1.93 1.16 -7.33
CA VAL A 15 2.83 0.01 -7.39
C VAL A 15 3.78 0.03 -6.20
N ILE A 16 3.96 -1.12 -5.58
CA ILE A 16 5.04 -1.40 -4.63
C ILE A 16 6.07 -2.22 -5.38
N ILE A 17 7.29 -1.72 -5.47
CA ILE A 17 8.41 -2.40 -6.11
C ILE A 17 9.37 -2.84 -5.01
N MET A 18 9.62 -4.14 -4.91
CA MET A 18 10.62 -4.72 -4.04
C MET A 18 11.95 -4.76 -4.79
N LEU A 19 12.96 -4.11 -4.21
CA LEU A 19 14.30 -4.01 -4.77
C LEU A 19 15.26 -4.88 -3.96
N ASP A 20 16.29 -5.42 -4.62
CA ASP A 20 17.43 -6.00 -3.94
C ASP A 20 18.40 -4.92 -3.42
N GLN A 21 19.55 -5.35 -2.90
CA GLN A 21 20.59 -4.45 -2.37
C GLN A 21 21.27 -3.60 -3.44
N GLU A 22 21.17 -3.98 -4.72
CA GLU A 22 21.75 -3.27 -5.87
C GLU A 22 20.71 -2.39 -6.59
N ASN A 23 19.50 -2.24 -6.02
CA ASN A 23 18.35 -1.55 -6.60
C ASN A 23 17.76 -2.22 -7.85
N VAL A 24 17.98 -3.53 -8.03
CA VAL A 24 17.35 -4.30 -9.10
C VAL A 24 15.93 -4.69 -8.65
N PRO A 25 14.89 -4.43 -9.47
CA PRO A 25 13.53 -4.88 -9.18
C PRO A 25 13.43 -6.40 -9.14
N MET A 26 13.04 -6.94 -7.99
CA MET A 26 12.80 -8.38 -7.80
C MET A 26 11.33 -8.74 -8.00
N GLU A 27 10.43 -7.95 -7.42
CA GLU A 27 9.00 -8.22 -7.44
C GLU A 27 8.21 -6.91 -7.44
N LYS A 28 7.01 -6.95 -8.00
CA LYS A 28 6.07 -5.83 -7.97
C LYS A 28 4.70 -6.27 -7.51
N VAL A 29 4.04 -5.39 -6.78
CA VAL A 29 2.63 -5.48 -6.41
C VAL A 29 1.95 -4.25 -6.97
N ILE A 30 1.05 -4.42 -7.93
CA ILE A 30 0.27 -3.35 -8.55
C ILE A 30 -1.13 -3.39 -7.93
N PHE A 31 -1.63 -2.26 -7.46
CA PHE A 31 -2.99 -2.12 -6.97
C PHE A 31 -3.74 -1.08 -7.78
N GLN A 32 -5.01 -1.34 -8.06
CA GLN A 32 -5.89 -0.44 -8.80
C GLN A 32 -7.17 -0.16 -8.02
N ASN A 33 -7.66 1.06 -8.17
CA ASN A 33 -8.81 1.60 -7.47
C ASN A 33 -8.75 1.31 -5.96
N ALA A 34 -7.61 1.62 -5.34
CA ALA A 34 -7.38 1.33 -3.93
C ALA A 34 -7.73 2.52 -3.04
N THR A 35 -8.35 2.24 -1.88
CA THR A 35 -8.60 3.23 -0.83
C THR A 35 -7.83 2.89 0.44
N CYS A 36 -7.42 3.90 1.19
CA CYS A 36 -6.82 3.72 2.51
C CYS A 36 -7.93 3.52 3.55
N VAL A 37 -7.94 2.35 4.20
CA VAL A 37 -8.95 2.01 5.22
C VAL A 37 -8.42 2.12 6.65
N SER A 38 -7.10 2.14 6.84
CA SER A 38 -6.49 2.41 8.14
C SER A 38 -5.14 3.09 7.98
N PHE A 39 -4.87 4.04 8.88
CA PHE A 39 -3.62 4.77 8.95
C PHE A 39 -3.26 5.00 10.41
N GLU A 40 -2.15 4.39 10.83
CA GLU A 40 -1.66 4.47 12.20
C GLU A 40 -0.26 5.09 12.19
N ILE A 41 -0.05 6.12 13.01
CA ILE A 41 1.27 6.67 13.31
C ILE A 41 1.62 6.25 14.73
N ASN A 42 2.68 5.44 14.85
CA ASN A 42 3.19 4.96 16.12
C ASN A 42 4.49 5.70 16.44
N TYR A 43 4.52 6.37 17.59
CA TYR A 43 5.71 7.00 18.13
C TYR A 43 6.35 6.04 19.14
N THR A 44 7.61 5.71 18.93
CA THR A 44 8.33 4.79 19.81
C THR A 44 9.60 5.49 20.31
N GLU A 45 9.64 5.83 21.59
CA GLU A 45 10.82 6.45 22.23
C GLU A 45 11.90 5.42 22.63
N THR A 46 12.01 4.30 21.90
CA THR A 46 13.02 3.27 22.17
C THR A 46 13.80 2.92 20.89
N GLY A 47 15.12 3.14 20.91
CA GLY A 47 16.03 2.82 19.79
C GLY A 47 16.20 3.94 18.75
N GLN A 48 16.61 3.59 17.52
CA GLN A 48 16.94 4.52 16.42
C GLN A 48 15.73 4.97 15.57
N ARG A 49 14.50 4.54 15.87
CA ARG A 49 13.31 4.82 15.06
C ARG A 49 12.27 5.57 15.89
N TYR A 50 12.15 6.87 15.64
CA TYR A 50 11.27 7.77 16.38
C TYR A 50 9.80 7.72 15.93
N VAL A 51 9.52 7.28 14.69
CA VAL A 51 8.17 7.22 14.12
C VAL A 51 8.03 6.03 13.17
N SER A 52 6.94 5.27 13.30
CA SER A 52 6.52 4.23 12.37
C SER A 52 5.14 4.57 11.82
N THR A 53 4.91 4.30 10.54
CA THR A 53 3.60 4.49 9.89
C THR A 53 3.13 3.15 9.35
N LYS A 54 1.91 2.76 9.71
CA LYS A 54 1.25 1.56 9.20
C LYS A 54 0.03 1.99 8.38
N LEU A 55 -0.03 1.50 7.15
CA LEU A 55 -1.09 1.77 6.19
C LEU A 55 -1.78 0.46 5.85
N ILE A 56 -3.12 0.44 5.85
CA ILE A 56 -3.91 -0.66 5.31
C ILE A 56 -4.71 -0.11 4.13
N ILE A 57 -4.48 -0.67 2.95
CA ILE A 57 -5.20 -0.34 1.72
C ILE A 57 -6.10 -1.50 1.30
N GLN A 58 -7.24 -1.16 0.72
CA GLN A 58 -8.12 -2.13 0.05
C GLN A 58 -8.22 -1.75 -1.43
N ALA A 59 -7.92 -2.71 -2.31
CA ALA A 59 -7.91 -2.53 -3.75
C ALA A 59 -9.05 -3.30 -4.42
N GLU A 60 -9.55 -2.75 -5.54
CA GLU A 60 -10.47 -3.47 -6.42
C GLU A 60 -9.72 -4.54 -7.19
N ASN A 61 -8.55 -4.19 -7.76
CA ASN A 61 -7.67 -5.15 -8.41
C ASN A 61 -6.26 -5.13 -7.82
N LEU A 62 -5.67 -6.30 -7.67
CA LEU A 62 -4.31 -6.52 -7.19
C LEU A 62 -3.60 -7.45 -8.17
N ILE A 63 -2.40 -7.08 -8.63
CA ILE A 63 -1.55 -7.90 -9.47
C ILE A 63 -0.23 -8.12 -8.75
N VAL A 64 0.16 -9.37 -8.55
CA VAL A 64 1.38 -9.76 -7.81
C VAL A 64 2.30 -10.58 -8.71
N GLY A 65 3.60 -10.29 -8.65
CA GLY A 65 4.64 -11.07 -9.32
C GLY A 65 4.43 -11.18 -10.83
N ASP A 66 4.45 -12.42 -11.34
CA ASP A 66 4.35 -12.78 -12.77
C ASP A 66 2.92 -12.63 -13.37
N GLY A 67 2.10 -11.76 -12.79
CA GLY A 67 0.78 -11.41 -13.32
C GLY A 67 -0.39 -12.13 -12.66
N ILE A 68 -0.21 -12.70 -11.46
CA ILE A 68 -1.32 -13.26 -10.69
C ILE A 68 -2.25 -12.11 -10.30
N SER A 69 -3.48 -12.14 -10.79
CA SER A 69 -4.48 -11.10 -10.57
C SER A 69 -5.56 -11.56 -9.59
N PHE A 70 -5.87 -10.68 -8.64
CA PHE A 70 -6.99 -10.80 -7.72
C PHE A 70 -7.92 -9.62 -7.95
N SER A 71 -9.23 -9.89 -8.07
CA SER A 71 -10.26 -8.87 -8.22
C SER A 71 -11.33 -9.04 -7.16
N ASN A 72 -11.72 -7.93 -6.53
CA ASN A 72 -12.82 -7.88 -5.57
C ASN A 72 -14.02 -7.21 -6.24
N GLU A 73 -15.15 -7.90 -6.31
CA GLU A 73 -16.42 -7.28 -6.70
C GLU A 73 -17.08 -6.63 -5.49
N TRP A 74 -16.72 -5.37 -5.25
CA TRP A 74 -17.35 -4.58 -4.21
C TRP A 74 -18.76 -4.17 -4.63
N ILE A 75 -19.75 -4.36 -3.76
CA ILE A 75 -21.06 -3.73 -3.92
C ILE A 75 -20.86 -2.23 -3.70
N LYS A 76 -20.96 -1.45 -4.79
CA LYS A 76 -20.78 0.01 -4.79
C LYS A 76 -22.01 0.76 -4.30
#